data_AF-A0AAD1L6V2-F1
#
_entry.id   AF-A0AAD1L6V2-F1
#
_cell.length_a   1.000
_cell.length_b   1.000
_cell.length_c   1.000
_cell.angle_alpha   90.00
_cell.angle_beta   90.00
_cell.angle_gamma   90.00
#
_symmetry.space_group_name_H-M   'P 1'
#
loop_
_entity.id
_entity.type
_entity.pdbx_description
1 polymer ?
#
loop_
_entity_poly.entity_id
_entity_poly.type
_entity_poly.pdbx_seq_one_letter_code
_entity_poly.pdbx_strand_id
1 'polypeptide(L)'
;MSESDNLTRSLLGKLFRTEISLIRSYRAFLMLLPVHGSSAYQTGTPLLQRRLFGKGFSTAADLAFEVETRPGSFLVPRTLGKEITWERFFSAVLDGDSNVIREYDTNDIDYGIYDAGEKVTFLNGTVDIYNPKKIHELRSKCVDIQNDYFMQVFFISMLAPEFVSIFFGLKPTTADAIKDIGYSSLKTINDVVLFPRTIAFSQGHIEESVSLKTKVFAWAYELSADIRLGKVSDDLMELLRYDTMFTSHRQDVFNTLTNKVMLKDY
;
A
#
# COMPACT_ATOMS: atom_id res chain seq x y z
N MET A 1 22.73 -23.25 2.73
CA MET A 1 21.73 -22.28 3.21
C MET A 1 20.76 -23.04 4.10
N SER A 2 20.28 -22.45 5.20
CA SER A 2 19.21 -23.09 5.97
C SER A 2 17.90 -23.00 5.19
N GLU A 3 17.05 -24.01 5.30
CA GLU A 3 15.74 -24.03 4.64
C GLU A 3 14.85 -22.85 5.07
N SER A 4 15.02 -22.40 6.33
CA SER A 4 14.35 -21.23 6.92
C SER A 4 14.69 -19.90 6.22
N ASP A 5 15.96 -19.69 5.86
CA ASP A 5 16.40 -18.46 5.18
C ASP A 5 15.82 -18.37 3.76
N ASN A 6 15.74 -19.51 3.07
CA ASN A 6 15.13 -19.61 1.74
C ASN A 6 13.63 -19.35 1.76
N LEU A 7 12.94 -19.89 2.77
CA LEU A 7 11.52 -19.66 2.98
C LEU A 7 11.23 -18.18 3.23
N THR A 8 11.99 -17.55 4.13
CA THR A 8 11.85 -16.13 4.48
C THR A 8 12.06 -15.23 3.25
N ARG A 9 13.09 -15.50 2.44
CA ARG A 9 13.35 -14.81 1.16
C ARG A 9 12.18 -14.90 0.18
N SER A 10 11.65 -16.11 0.00
CA SER A 10 10.52 -16.36 -0.89
C SER A 10 9.27 -15.60 -0.43
N LEU A 11 8.99 -15.59 0.87
CA LEU A 11 7.86 -14.86 1.45
C LEU A 11 8.00 -13.35 1.32
N LEU A 12 9.19 -12.79 1.54
CA LEU A 12 9.46 -11.36 1.34
C LEU A 12 9.28 -10.94 -0.12
N GLY A 13 9.82 -11.74 -1.06
CA GLY A 13 9.64 -11.51 -2.49
C GLY A 13 8.16 -11.54 -2.88
N LYS A 14 7.38 -12.48 -2.32
CA LYS A 14 5.92 -12.51 -2.50
C LYS A 14 5.24 -11.28 -1.91
N LEU A 15 5.58 -10.89 -0.68
CA LEU A 15 5.04 -9.70 -0.01
C LEU A 15 5.18 -8.46 -0.91
N PHE A 16 6.40 -8.18 -1.39
CA PHE A 16 6.69 -6.99 -2.20
C PHE A 16 5.98 -6.99 -3.56
N ARG A 17 5.89 -8.17 -4.21
CA ARG A 17 5.17 -8.34 -5.48
C ARG A 17 3.66 -8.19 -5.29
N THR A 18 3.11 -8.69 -4.19
CA THR A 18 1.68 -8.56 -3.87
C THR A 18 1.27 -7.10 -3.65
N GLU A 19 2.12 -6.24 -3.06
CA GLU A 19 1.82 -4.80 -2.97
C GLU A 19 1.58 -4.17 -4.35
N ILE A 20 2.42 -4.50 -5.34
CA ILE A 20 2.26 -3.98 -6.70
C ILE A 20 1.06 -4.60 -7.39
N SER A 21 0.79 -5.89 -7.19
CA SER A 21 -0.44 -6.53 -7.69
C SER A 21 -1.68 -5.83 -7.15
N LEU A 22 -1.68 -5.44 -5.88
CA LEU A 22 -2.77 -4.68 -5.27
C LEU A 22 -2.88 -3.29 -5.90
N ILE A 23 -1.77 -2.55 -6.06
CA ILE A 23 -1.75 -1.23 -6.71
C ILE A 23 -2.30 -1.31 -8.15
N ARG A 24 -1.93 -2.34 -8.92
CA ARG A 24 -2.45 -2.57 -10.28
C ARG A 24 -3.95 -2.88 -10.26
N SER A 25 -4.40 -3.76 -9.36
CA SER A 25 -5.82 -4.10 -9.23
C SER A 25 -6.65 -2.90 -8.79
N TYR A 26 -6.13 -2.13 -7.84
CA TYR A 26 -6.72 -0.91 -7.33
C TYR A 26 -6.88 0.14 -8.44
N ARG A 27 -5.84 0.37 -9.25
CA ARG A 27 -5.95 1.23 -10.43
C ARG A 27 -7.03 0.75 -11.40
N ALA A 28 -7.06 -0.55 -11.72
CA ALA A 28 -8.05 -1.10 -12.63
C ALA A 28 -9.49 -0.90 -12.11
N PHE A 29 -9.68 -1.08 -10.81
CA PHE A 29 -10.94 -0.80 -10.12
C PHE A 29 -11.32 0.68 -10.24
N LEU A 30 -10.41 1.61 -9.89
CA LEU A 30 -10.67 3.05 -9.98
C LEU A 30 -10.99 3.52 -11.39
N MET A 31 -10.41 2.90 -12.44
CA MET A 31 -10.68 3.28 -13.82
C MET A 31 -12.13 3.07 -14.26
N LEU A 32 -12.90 2.23 -13.56
CA LEU A 32 -14.31 1.96 -13.84
C LEU A 32 -15.27 2.61 -12.84
N LEU A 33 -14.76 3.39 -11.89
CA LEU A 33 -15.61 4.11 -10.95
C LEU A 33 -16.11 5.41 -11.58
N PRO A 34 -17.42 5.71 -11.49
CA PRO A 34 -17.97 7.00 -11.93
C PRO A 34 -17.37 8.18 -11.15
N VAL A 35 -17.32 9.37 -11.77
CA VAL A 35 -16.85 10.58 -11.07
C VAL A 35 -17.78 10.97 -9.92
N HIS A 36 -19.09 10.86 -10.13
CA HIS A 36 -20.09 11.13 -9.11
C HIS A 36 -20.34 9.86 -8.28
N GLY A 37 -20.31 9.99 -6.96
CA GLY A 37 -20.50 8.85 -6.04
C GLY A 37 -19.27 7.94 -5.87
N SER A 38 -18.06 8.41 -6.23
CA SER A 38 -16.84 7.63 -5.95
C SER A 38 -15.68 8.48 -5.43
N SER A 39 -16.00 9.63 -4.84
CA SER A 39 -15.00 10.52 -4.23
C SER A 39 -14.24 9.85 -3.08
N ALA A 40 -14.88 8.95 -2.33
CA ALA A 40 -14.25 8.21 -1.22
C ALA A 40 -13.08 7.32 -1.68
N TYR A 41 -13.14 6.83 -2.92
CA TYR A 41 -12.11 5.99 -3.55
C TYR A 41 -10.93 6.80 -4.11
N GLN A 42 -11.04 8.13 -4.19
CA GLN A 42 -9.91 8.93 -4.63
C GLN A 42 -8.90 9.08 -3.49
N THR A 43 -7.62 8.88 -3.81
CA THR A 43 -6.50 9.02 -2.87
C THR A 43 -5.46 10.01 -3.35
N GLY A 44 -4.89 10.78 -2.42
CA GLY A 44 -3.88 11.77 -2.76
C GLY A 44 -4.44 12.98 -3.52
N THR A 45 -3.54 13.78 -4.08
CA THR A 45 -3.89 15.03 -4.78
C THR A 45 -4.45 14.74 -6.19
N PRO A 46 -5.17 15.70 -6.82
CA PRO A 46 -5.61 15.55 -8.21
C PRO A 46 -4.46 15.24 -9.19
N LEU A 47 -3.25 15.75 -8.91
CA LEU A 47 -2.06 15.44 -9.68
C LEU A 47 -1.65 13.97 -9.55
N LEU A 48 -1.64 13.43 -8.33
CA LEU A 48 -1.35 12.03 -8.06
C LEU A 48 -2.36 11.09 -8.74
N GLN A 49 -3.64 11.45 -8.70
CA GLN A 49 -4.71 10.73 -9.41
C GLN A 49 -4.47 10.72 -10.91
N ARG A 50 -4.11 11.87 -11.51
CA ARG A 50 -3.75 11.92 -12.94
C ARG A 50 -2.55 11.03 -13.27
N ARG A 51 -1.54 10.97 -12.43
CA ARG A 51 -0.38 10.09 -12.64
C ARG A 51 -0.75 8.61 -12.54
N LEU A 52 -1.62 8.24 -11.61
CA LEU A 52 -2.12 6.87 -11.46
C LEU A 52 -2.82 6.37 -12.74
N PHE A 53 -3.58 7.23 -13.42
CA PHE A 53 -4.22 6.89 -14.69
C PHE A 53 -3.32 7.12 -15.92
N GLY A 54 -2.21 7.83 -15.76
CA GLY A 54 -1.30 8.24 -16.82
C GLY A 54 -0.48 7.10 -17.43
N LYS A 55 0.14 7.38 -18.58
CA LYS A 55 0.95 6.40 -19.35
C LYS A 55 2.18 5.89 -18.60
N GLY A 56 2.72 6.69 -17.65
CA GLY A 56 3.89 6.32 -16.85
C GLY A 56 3.61 5.25 -15.79
N PHE A 57 2.34 4.95 -15.49
CA PHE A 57 1.96 4.02 -14.44
C PHE A 57 2.58 2.64 -14.64
N SER A 58 2.40 2.02 -15.82
CA SER A 58 2.85 0.64 -16.06
C SER A 58 4.35 0.52 -15.88
N THR A 59 5.13 1.42 -16.47
CA THR A 59 6.59 1.43 -16.32
C THR A 59 7.01 1.58 -14.86
N ALA A 60 6.42 2.50 -14.10
CA ALA A 60 6.73 2.68 -12.69
C ALA A 60 6.35 1.45 -11.86
N ALA A 61 5.17 0.86 -12.10
CA ALA A 61 4.72 -0.35 -11.42
C ALA A 61 5.60 -1.56 -11.73
N ASP A 62 6.01 -1.74 -12.99
CA ASP A 62 6.90 -2.82 -13.43
C ASP A 62 8.28 -2.69 -12.78
N LEU A 63 8.86 -1.49 -12.76
CA LEU A 63 10.14 -1.25 -12.09
C LEU A 63 10.06 -1.49 -10.59
N ALA A 64 8.97 -1.06 -9.95
CA ALA A 64 8.74 -1.27 -8.52
C ALA A 64 8.41 -2.75 -8.17
N PHE A 65 7.92 -3.54 -9.14
CA PHE A 65 7.70 -4.98 -9.01
C PHE A 65 9.02 -5.76 -8.91
N GLU A 66 10.06 -5.27 -9.59
CA GLU A 66 11.40 -5.85 -9.60
C GLU A 66 12.26 -5.39 -8.40
N VAL A 67 11.69 -4.65 -7.45
CA VAL A 67 12.38 -4.20 -6.23
C VAL A 67 12.29 -5.29 -5.18
N GLU A 68 13.42 -5.94 -4.93
CA GLU A 68 13.52 -7.06 -4.00
C GLU A 68 13.88 -6.63 -2.56
N THR A 69 14.25 -5.37 -2.36
CA THR A 69 14.61 -4.82 -1.05
C THR A 69 14.08 -3.38 -0.91
N ARG A 70 13.30 -3.11 0.15
CA ARG A 70 12.86 -1.76 0.53
C ARG A 70 12.46 -1.64 2.00
N PRO A 71 12.74 -0.52 2.68
CA PRO A 71 12.63 -0.41 4.14
C PRO A 71 11.20 -0.17 4.65
N GLY A 72 10.20 -0.12 3.78
CA GLY A 72 8.80 -0.02 4.17
C GLY A 72 7.81 -0.23 3.03
N SER A 73 6.53 -0.25 3.40
CA SER A 73 5.43 -0.58 2.49
C SER A 73 5.11 0.53 1.49
N PHE A 74 4.75 0.13 0.27
CA PHE A 74 4.10 1.00 -0.72
C PHE A 74 2.61 1.20 -0.49
N LEU A 75 2.04 0.51 0.49
CA LEU A 75 0.64 0.56 0.85
C LEU A 75 0.46 1.26 2.18
N VAL A 76 -0.73 1.82 2.38
CA VAL A 76 -1.17 2.36 3.66
C VAL A 76 -2.60 1.94 3.95
N PRO A 77 -2.94 1.58 5.21
CA PRO A 77 -4.31 1.33 5.58
C PRO A 77 -5.11 2.64 5.62
N ARG A 78 -6.35 2.57 5.14
CA ARG A 78 -7.36 3.61 5.29
C ARG A 78 -8.59 3.05 5.98
N THR A 79 -9.28 3.93 6.68
CA THR A 79 -10.62 3.69 7.18
C THR A 79 -11.45 4.96 6.99
N LEU A 80 -12.67 4.79 6.47
CA LEU A 80 -13.63 5.88 6.24
C LEU A 80 -12.99 7.06 5.51
N GLY A 81 -12.21 6.76 4.48
CA GLY A 81 -11.56 7.74 3.63
C GLY A 81 -10.29 8.37 4.20
N LYS A 82 -9.87 8.01 5.43
CA LYS A 82 -8.69 8.58 6.10
C LYS A 82 -7.58 7.56 6.25
N GLU A 83 -6.36 7.98 5.94
CA GLU A 83 -5.15 7.24 6.25
C GLU A 83 -5.02 7.02 7.77
N ILE A 84 -4.67 5.80 8.15
CA ILE A 84 -4.34 5.41 9.52
C ILE A 84 -2.96 4.77 9.57
N THR A 85 -2.36 4.71 10.77
CA THR A 85 -1.09 4.01 10.95
C THR A 85 -1.30 2.50 10.88
N TRP A 86 -0.26 1.77 10.44
CA TRP A 86 -0.26 0.31 10.52
C TRP A 86 -0.43 -0.21 11.94
N GLU A 87 0.14 0.49 12.94
CA GLU A 87 -0.08 0.16 14.36
C GLU A 87 -1.56 0.19 14.71
N ARG A 88 -2.28 1.27 14.37
CA ARG A 88 -3.72 1.38 14.63
C ARG A 88 -4.51 0.31 13.90
N PHE A 89 -4.13 0.00 12.66
CA PHE A 89 -4.79 -1.04 11.86
C PHE A 89 -4.62 -2.43 12.49
N PHE A 90 -3.39 -2.86 12.76
CA PHE A 90 -3.14 -4.19 13.33
C PHE A 90 -3.67 -4.35 14.75
N SER A 91 -3.63 -3.30 15.58
CA SER A 91 -4.31 -3.32 16.88
C SER A 91 -5.82 -3.57 16.72
N ALA A 92 -6.48 -2.90 15.78
CA ALA A 92 -7.90 -3.13 15.52
C ALA A 92 -8.21 -4.54 15.00
N VAL A 93 -7.34 -5.11 14.16
CA VAL A 93 -7.48 -6.51 13.70
C VAL A 93 -7.37 -7.48 14.89
N LEU A 94 -6.41 -7.25 15.80
CA LEU A 94 -6.21 -8.06 17.00
C LEU A 94 -7.39 -7.94 17.98
N ASP A 95 -7.93 -6.73 18.13
CA ASP A 95 -9.05 -6.44 19.03
C ASP A 95 -10.42 -6.81 18.40
N GLY A 96 -10.45 -7.15 17.11
CA GLY A 96 -11.69 -7.43 16.37
C GLY A 96 -12.57 -6.20 16.12
N ASP A 97 -11.99 -4.99 16.10
CA ASP A 97 -12.74 -3.74 15.90
C ASP A 97 -13.09 -3.51 14.42
N SER A 98 -14.27 -4.03 14.04
CA SER A 98 -14.87 -3.85 12.71
C SER A 98 -14.98 -2.40 12.24
N ASN A 99 -15.01 -1.41 13.15
CA ASN A 99 -15.19 -0.01 12.76
C ASN A 99 -13.92 0.60 12.16
N VAL A 100 -12.75 0.06 12.46
CA VAL A 100 -11.45 0.54 11.97
C VAL A 100 -10.97 -0.27 10.76
N ILE A 101 -11.46 -1.49 10.59
CA ILE A 101 -11.15 -2.38 9.45
C ILE A 101 -12.17 -2.27 8.30
N ARG A 102 -12.99 -1.22 8.31
CA ARG A 102 -13.91 -0.89 7.23
C ARG A 102 -13.46 0.37 6.50
N GLU A 103 -13.62 0.36 5.19
CA GLU A 103 -13.51 1.58 4.37
C GLU A 103 -14.90 2.12 4.02
N TYR A 104 -15.91 1.24 3.98
CA TYR A 104 -17.28 1.59 3.60
C TYR A 104 -18.27 1.32 4.72
N ASP A 105 -19.31 2.13 4.78
CA ASP A 105 -20.56 1.71 5.40
C ASP A 105 -21.35 0.93 4.34
N THR A 106 -21.75 -0.30 4.65
CA THR A 106 -22.57 -1.13 3.76
C THR A 106 -23.92 -0.48 3.39
N ASN A 107 -24.32 0.57 4.09
CA ASN A 107 -25.51 1.37 3.76
C ASN A 107 -25.24 2.54 2.81
N ASP A 108 -23.97 2.89 2.56
CA ASP A 108 -23.52 4.09 1.83
C ASP A 108 -23.00 3.73 0.43
N ILE A 109 -23.66 2.74 -0.16
CA ILE A 109 -23.26 2.20 -1.46
C ILE A 109 -23.85 3.11 -2.55
N ASP A 110 -23.03 4.07 -2.98
CA ASP A 110 -23.22 4.95 -4.15
C ASP A 110 -23.45 4.20 -5.49
N TYR A 111 -23.54 2.87 -5.51
CA TYR A 111 -23.96 2.11 -6.71
C TYR A 111 -25.39 2.45 -7.18
N GLY A 112 -26.17 3.21 -6.41
CA GLY A 112 -27.54 3.62 -6.74
C GLY A 112 -27.68 4.89 -7.58
N ILE A 113 -26.59 5.58 -7.94
CA ILE A 113 -26.68 6.83 -8.74
C ILE A 113 -26.94 6.55 -10.23
N TYR A 114 -26.46 5.42 -10.74
CA TYR A 114 -26.47 5.09 -12.16
C TYR A 114 -27.07 3.71 -12.41
N ASP A 115 -27.93 3.57 -13.40
CA ASP A 115 -28.41 2.28 -13.87
C ASP A 115 -27.35 1.58 -14.75
N ALA A 116 -27.34 0.25 -14.70
CA ALA A 116 -26.49 -0.55 -15.58
C ALA A 116 -26.79 -0.24 -17.06
N GLY A 117 -25.76 0.07 -17.83
CA GLY A 117 -25.92 0.45 -19.24
C GLY A 117 -25.92 1.97 -19.49
N GLU A 118 -25.98 2.80 -18.44
CA GLU A 118 -25.90 4.25 -18.59
C GLU A 118 -24.51 4.71 -19.05
N LYS A 119 -24.47 5.80 -19.82
CA LYS A 119 -23.22 6.43 -20.25
C LYS A 119 -22.75 7.40 -19.17
N VAL A 120 -21.59 7.14 -18.58
CA VAL A 120 -21.05 7.91 -17.45
C VAL A 120 -19.62 8.36 -17.72
N THR A 121 -19.18 9.40 -17.01
CA THR A 121 -17.77 9.81 -16.97
C THR A 121 -17.10 9.11 -15.78
N PHE A 122 -16.02 8.37 -16.04
CA PHE A 122 -15.23 7.68 -15.03
C PHE A 122 -14.11 8.55 -14.44
N LEU A 123 -13.56 8.15 -13.30
CA LEU A 123 -12.49 8.85 -12.57
C LEU A 123 -11.25 9.14 -13.43
N ASN A 124 -10.94 8.28 -14.39
CA ASN A 124 -9.84 8.45 -15.32
C ASN A 124 -10.14 9.46 -16.46
N GLY A 125 -11.33 10.06 -16.47
CA GLY A 125 -11.81 11.02 -17.48
C GLY A 125 -12.40 10.38 -18.74
N THR A 126 -12.42 9.05 -18.84
CA THR A 126 -13.05 8.35 -19.97
C THR A 126 -14.57 8.36 -19.84
N VAL A 127 -15.28 8.39 -20.96
CA VAL A 127 -16.74 8.31 -21.01
C VAL A 127 -17.13 7.00 -21.67
N ASP A 128 -17.81 6.13 -20.92
CA ASP A 128 -18.17 4.78 -21.36
C ASP A 128 -19.40 4.27 -20.58
N ILE A 129 -19.79 3.02 -20.82
CA ILE A 129 -20.97 2.37 -20.25
C ILE A 129 -20.70 1.89 -18.82
N TYR A 130 -21.57 2.29 -17.88
CA TYR A 130 -21.54 1.85 -16.50
C TYR A 130 -21.88 0.36 -16.38
N ASN A 131 -20.96 -0.41 -15.81
CA ASN A 131 -21.10 -1.85 -15.60
C ASN A 131 -20.86 -2.20 -14.12
N PRO A 132 -21.90 -2.21 -13.27
CA PRO A 132 -21.76 -2.46 -11.84
C PRO A 132 -21.24 -3.87 -11.53
N LYS A 133 -21.56 -4.86 -12.37
CA LYS A 133 -21.02 -6.23 -12.21
C LYS A 133 -19.51 -6.23 -12.34
N LYS A 134 -18.97 -5.53 -13.34
CA LYS A 134 -17.53 -5.47 -13.55
C LYS A 134 -16.79 -4.74 -12.43
N ILE A 135 -17.39 -3.68 -11.91
CA ILE A 135 -16.87 -2.94 -10.76
C ILE A 135 -16.82 -3.84 -9.53
N HIS A 136 -17.88 -4.61 -9.28
CA HIS A 136 -17.93 -5.56 -8.17
C HIS A 136 -16.86 -6.66 -8.31
N GLU A 137 -16.68 -7.24 -9.50
CA GLU A 137 -15.60 -8.21 -9.76
C GLU A 137 -14.21 -7.65 -9.46
N LEU A 138 -13.94 -6.41 -9.88
CA LEU A 138 -12.64 -5.77 -9.63
C LEU A 138 -12.44 -5.44 -8.16
N ARG A 139 -13.50 -5.01 -7.45
CA ARG A 139 -13.45 -4.80 -6.00
C ARG A 139 -13.15 -6.11 -5.27
N SER A 140 -13.85 -7.19 -5.60
CA SER A 140 -13.60 -8.51 -4.99
C SER A 140 -12.17 -8.99 -5.26
N LYS A 141 -11.67 -8.77 -6.48
CA LYS A 141 -10.26 -9.06 -6.80
C LYS A 141 -9.28 -8.27 -5.93
N CYS A 142 -9.55 -6.99 -5.64
CA CYS A 142 -8.73 -6.21 -4.72
C CYS A 142 -8.74 -6.81 -3.31
N VAL A 143 -9.91 -7.21 -2.81
CA VAL A 143 -10.05 -7.87 -1.49
C VAL A 143 -9.29 -9.18 -1.45
N ASP A 144 -9.36 -10.01 -2.49
CA ASP A 144 -8.63 -11.28 -2.56
C ASP A 144 -7.11 -11.07 -2.50
N ILE A 145 -6.57 -10.15 -3.31
CA ILE A 145 -5.14 -9.83 -3.32
C ILE A 145 -4.69 -9.22 -1.98
N GLN A 146 -5.53 -8.39 -1.37
CA GLN A 146 -5.27 -7.82 -0.04
C GLN A 146 -5.23 -8.91 1.04
N ASN A 147 -6.15 -9.87 0.99
CA ASN A 147 -6.15 -10.99 1.94
C ASN A 147 -4.91 -11.86 1.75
N ASP A 148 -4.50 -12.12 0.51
CA ASP A 148 -3.22 -12.79 0.23
C ASP A 148 -2.03 -11.99 0.78
N TYR A 149 -2.07 -10.66 0.70
CA TYR A 149 -1.03 -9.80 1.29
C TYR A 149 -0.97 -9.93 2.81
N PHE A 150 -2.12 -9.86 3.51
CA PHE A 150 -2.18 -10.07 4.96
C PHE A 150 -1.69 -11.46 5.36
N MET A 151 -1.96 -12.48 4.55
CA MET A 151 -1.42 -13.82 4.76
C MET A 151 0.10 -13.86 4.67
N GLN A 152 0.72 -13.15 3.72
CA GLN A 152 2.18 -13.04 3.69
C GLN A 152 2.71 -12.34 4.95
N VAL A 153 2.06 -11.26 5.39
CA VAL A 153 2.46 -10.55 6.63
C VAL A 153 2.39 -11.47 7.84
N PHE A 154 1.32 -12.25 7.97
CA PHE A 154 1.14 -13.25 9.02
C PHE A 154 2.26 -14.31 9.01
N PHE A 155 2.57 -14.89 7.85
CA PHE A 155 3.66 -15.89 7.79
C PHE A 155 5.03 -15.28 8.10
N ILE A 156 5.26 -14.04 7.67
CA ILE A 156 6.51 -13.33 7.97
C ILE A 156 6.59 -12.98 9.46
N SER A 157 5.48 -12.62 10.12
CA SER A 157 5.51 -12.34 11.57
C SER A 157 5.83 -13.57 12.41
N MET A 158 5.49 -14.78 11.94
CA MET A 158 5.91 -16.03 12.59
C MET A 158 7.40 -16.31 12.48
N LEU A 159 8.03 -15.89 11.38
CA LEU A 159 9.43 -16.20 11.07
C LEU A 159 10.41 -15.08 11.45
N ALA A 160 9.97 -13.83 11.31
CA ALA A 160 10.77 -12.61 11.47
C ALA A 160 9.90 -11.44 11.97
N PRO A 161 9.36 -11.50 13.21
CA PRO A 161 8.52 -10.43 13.77
C PRO A 161 9.25 -9.07 13.85
N GLU A 162 10.58 -9.06 13.99
CA GLU A 162 11.39 -7.84 13.98
C GLU A 162 11.34 -7.14 12.62
N PHE A 163 11.33 -7.90 11.52
CA PHE A 163 11.14 -7.35 10.18
C PHE A 163 9.78 -6.66 10.09
N VAL A 164 8.71 -7.33 10.50
CA VAL A 164 7.34 -6.81 10.45
C VAL A 164 7.23 -5.53 11.28
N SER A 165 7.81 -5.52 12.49
CA SER A 165 7.88 -4.32 13.33
C SER A 165 8.56 -3.15 12.63
N ILE A 166 9.71 -3.37 11.99
CA ILE A 166 10.46 -2.29 11.32
C ILE A 166 9.77 -1.83 10.05
N PHE A 167 9.32 -2.76 9.21
CA PHE A 167 8.76 -2.51 7.89
C PHE A 167 7.45 -1.71 7.96
N PHE A 168 6.62 -2.00 8.95
CA PHE A 168 5.34 -1.32 9.16
C PHE A 168 5.39 -0.23 10.25
N GLY A 169 6.51 -0.11 10.99
CA GLY A 169 6.62 0.82 12.12
C GLY A 169 5.73 0.42 13.31
N LEU A 170 5.64 -0.87 13.62
CA LEU A 170 4.84 -1.40 14.73
C LEU A 170 5.66 -1.48 16.02
N LYS A 171 4.96 -1.45 17.16
CA LYS A 171 5.57 -1.88 18.42
C LYS A 171 5.94 -3.36 18.34
N PRO A 172 7.07 -3.80 18.93
CA PRO A 172 7.46 -5.22 18.94
C PRO A 172 6.37 -6.15 19.48
N THR A 173 5.62 -5.71 20.49
CA THR A 173 4.48 -6.46 21.05
C THR A 173 3.34 -6.64 20.04
N THR A 174 3.04 -5.61 19.27
CA THR A 174 2.00 -5.67 18.22
C THR A 174 2.44 -6.60 17.10
N ALA A 175 3.70 -6.50 16.67
CA ALA A 175 4.25 -7.38 15.63
C ALA A 175 4.28 -8.85 16.06
N ASP A 176 4.63 -9.14 17.33
CA ASP A 176 4.62 -10.49 17.87
C ASP A 176 3.20 -11.06 17.96
N ALA A 177 2.21 -10.24 18.34
CA ALA A 177 0.81 -10.65 18.45
C ALA A 177 0.15 -10.95 17.10
N ILE A 178 0.68 -10.48 15.96
CA ILE A 178 0.11 -10.77 14.63
C ILE A 178 0.05 -12.27 14.35
N LYS A 179 0.98 -13.08 14.89
CA LYS A 179 0.96 -14.54 14.74
C LYS A 179 -0.25 -15.21 15.41
N ASP A 180 -0.91 -14.51 16.32
CA ASP A 180 -2.08 -14.99 17.04
C ASP A 180 -3.39 -14.58 16.33
N ILE A 181 -3.31 -13.79 15.25
CA ILE A 181 -4.46 -13.49 14.41
C ILE A 181 -4.89 -14.79 13.71
N GLY A 182 -6.07 -15.28 14.08
CA GLY A 182 -6.68 -16.41 13.39
C GLY A 182 -6.85 -16.10 11.89
N TYR A 183 -6.51 -17.06 11.04
CA TYR A 183 -6.70 -16.97 9.58
C TYR A 183 -8.10 -16.47 9.17
N SER A 184 -9.13 -16.92 9.89
CA SER A 184 -10.51 -16.52 9.67
C SER A 184 -10.77 -15.04 9.92
N SER A 185 -10.02 -14.41 10.83
CA SER A 185 -10.17 -12.99 11.18
C SER A 185 -9.63 -12.06 10.09
N LEU A 186 -8.63 -12.49 9.31
CA LEU A 186 -8.19 -11.72 8.16
C LEU A 186 -9.22 -11.77 7.02
N LYS A 187 -9.94 -12.90 6.89
CA LYS A 187 -11.01 -13.06 5.90
C LYS A 187 -12.28 -12.27 6.19
N THR A 188 -12.46 -11.74 7.40
CA THR A 188 -13.62 -10.89 7.70
C THR A 188 -13.44 -9.47 7.16
N ILE A 189 -12.23 -9.09 6.75
CA ILE A 189 -11.92 -7.81 6.10
C ILE A 189 -12.39 -7.88 4.64
N ASN A 190 -13.66 -7.57 4.43
CA ASN A 190 -14.35 -7.66 3.13
C ASN A 190 -14.32 -6.35 2.32
N ASP A 191 -13.65 -5.33 2.85
CA ASP A 191 -13.43 -4.04 2.22
C ASP A 191 -11.99 -3.92 1.70
N VAL A 192 -11.83 -3.10 0.66
CA VAL A 192 -10.50 -2.65 0.23
C VAL A 192 -10.07 -1.56 1.21
N VAL A 193 -9.14 -1.92 2.11
CA VAL A 193 -8.63 -1.04 3.17
C VAL A 193 -7.18 -0.65 2.94
N LEU A 194 -6.47 -1.31 2.02
CA LEU A 194 -5.10 -0.97 1.67
C LEU A 194 -5.03 -0.18 0.36
N PHE A 195 -4.36 0.97 0.42
CA PHE A 195 -4.29 1.93 -0.69
C PHE A 195 -2.84 2.26 -1.05
N PRO A 196 -2.56 2.67 -2.30
CA PRO A 196 -1.24 3.19 -2.64
C PRO A 196 -0.84 4.35 -1.72
N ARG A 197 0.35 4.26 -1.12
CA ARG A 197 0.86 5.26 -0.18
C ARG A 197 1.41 6.48 -0.90
N THR A 198 1.13 7.66 -0.36
CA THR A 198 1.73 8.92 -0.81
C THR A 198 2.88 9.35 0.11
N ILE A 199 3.97 9.85 -0.47
CA ILE A 199 5.09 10.47 0.25
C ILE A 199 5.00 11.97 0.05
N ALA A 200 4.97 12.74 1.14
CA ALA A 200 4.94 14.19 1.13
C ALA A 200 6.36 14.75 1.31
N PHE A 201 6.77 15.62 0.39
CA PHE A 201 8.00 16.39 0.47
C PHE A 201 7.65 17.80 0.93
N SER A 202 8.24 18.22 2.05
CA SER A 202 8.27 19.62 2.46
C SER A 202 9.53 20.25 1.89
N GLN A 203 9.40 21.33 1.10
CA GLN A 203 10.53 22.20 0.85
C GLN A 203 11.04 22.74 2.20
N GLY A 204 12.34 22.61 2.43
CA GLY A 204 13.00 23.12 3.64
C GLY A 204 12.80 24.63 3.80
N HIS A 205 13.07 25.13 5.01
CA HIS A 205 12.93 26.52 5.42
C HIS A 205 13.46 27.51 4.36
N ILE A 206 12.56 28.05 3.54
CA ILE A 206 12.77 29.34 2.92
C ILE A 206 12.32 30.35 3.97
N GLU A 207 13.25 31.21 4.37
CA GLU A 207 13.03 32.30 5.31
C GLU A 207 11.75 33.08 4.97
N GLU A 208 11.07 33.45 6.04
CA GLU A 208 9.88 34.31 6.14
C GLU A 208 9.50 35.07 4.86
N SER A 209 8.67 34.40 4.05
CA SER A 209 7.73 35.10 3.18
C SER A 209 6.47 34.24 3.10
N VAL A 210 5.31 34.89 3.11
CA VAL A 210 3.95 34.31 3.17
C VAL A 210 3.59 33.60 1.86
N SER A 211 4.50 32.81 1.30
CA SER A 211 4.25 31.94 0.16
C SER A 211 3.87 30.56 0.68
N LEU A 212 2.72 30.06 0.21
CA LEU A 212 2.18 28.75 0.55
C LEU A 212 3.28 27.69 0.40
N LYS A 213 3.71 27.06 1.51
CA LYS A 213 4.60 25.89 1.50
C LYS A 213 4.02 24.86 0.54
N THR A 214 4.58 24.77 -0.66
CA THR A 214 4.08 23.85 -1.69
C THR A 214 4.50 22.45 -1.28
N LYS A 215 3.55 21.65 -0.78
CA LYS A 215 3.77 20.23 -0.51
C LYS A 215 3.81 19.50 -1.85
N VAL A 216 4.96 18.89 -2.17
CA VAL A 216 5.10 18.01 -3.34
C VAL A 216 4.79 16.59 -2.90
N PHE A 217 4.13 15.79 -3.73
CA PHE A 217 3.78 14.42 -3.40
C PHE A 217 4.22 13.42 -4.47
N ALA A 218 4.74 12.27 -4.04
CA ALA A 218 5.02 11.11 -4.88
C ALA A 218 4.19 9.90 -4.46
N TRP A 219 3.86 9.01 -5.38
CA TRP A 219 3.47 7.66 -4.96
C TRP A 219 4.72 6.94 -4.45
N ALA A 220 4.60 6.16 -3.39
CA ALA A 220 5.73 5.42 -2.81
C ALA A 220 6.39 4.47 -3.84
N TYR A 221 5.57 3.80 -4.68
CA TYR A 221 6.08 2.94 -5.74
C TYR A 221 6.77 3.74 -6.87
N GLU A 222 6.32 4.96 -7.19
CA GLU A 222 6.96 5.83 -8.18
C GLU A 222 8.34 6.27 -7.68
N LEU A 223 8.46 6.65 -6.40
CA LEU A 223 9.74 7.02 -5.80
C LEU A 223 10.75 5.88 -5.95
N SER A 224 10.34 4.65 -5.65
CA SER A 224 11.20 3.48 -5.80
C SER A 224 11.59 3.21 -7.25
N ALA A 225 10.67 3.39 -8.20
CA ALA A 225 10.96 3.28 -9.63
C ALA A 225 11.94 4.35 -10.11
N ASP A 226 11.80 5.60 -9.67
CA ASP A 226 12.70 6.69 -10.05
C ASP A 226 14.11 6.53 -9.45
N ILE A 227 14.23 5.99 -8.24
CA ILE A 227 15.53 5.60 -7.64
C ILE A 227 16.19 4.52 -8.52
N ARG A 228 15.45 3.48 -8.89
CA ARG A 228 15.97 2.40 -9.75
C ARG A 228 16.45 2.90 -11.12
N LEU A 229 15.81 3.93 -11.64
CA LEU A 229 16.21 4.58 -12.90
C LEU A 229 17.37 5.57 -12.73
N GLY A 230 17.91 5.76 -11.52
CA GLY A 230 18.97 6.73 -11.23
C GLY A 230 18.53 8.19 -11.37
N LYS A 231 17.21 8.46 -11.32
CA LYS A 231 16.67 9.83 -11.49
C LYS A 231 16.68 10.62 -10.19
N VAL A 232 16.66 9.94 -9.06
CA VAL A 232 16.68 10.54 -7.72
C VAL A 232 17.61 9.73 -6.80
N SER A 233 18.12 10.37 -5.75
CA SER A 233 19.08 9.75 -4.82
C SER A 233 18.50 8.51 -4.13
N ASP A 234 19.33 7.50 -4.01
CA ASP A 234 19.17 6.25 -3.28
C ASP A 234 18.74 6.51 -1.82
N ASP A 235 19.27 7.59 -1.23
CA ASP A 235 18.98 8.00 0.16
C ASP A 235 17.48 8.25 0.38
N LEU A 236 16.75 8.61 -0.68
CA LEU A 236 15.30 8.83 -0.60
C LEU A 236 14.51 7.53 -0.40
N MET A 237 15.13 6.36 -0.57
CA MET A 237 14.50 5.06 -0.25
C MET A 237 14.10 5.00 1.24
N GLU A 238 14.83 5.72 2.10
CA GLU A 238 14.55 5.82 3.53
C GLU A 238 13.21 6.51 3.84
N LEU A 239 12.68 7.32 2.92
CA LEU A 239 11.34 7.91 3.07
C LEU A 239 10.21 6.87 3.05
N LEU A 240 10.50 5.65 2.59
CA LEU A 240 9.56 4.53 2.68
C LEU A 240 9.43 3.99 4.10
N ARG A 241 10.32 4.34 5.04
CA ARG A 241 10.11 3.98 6.45
C ARG A 241 8.87 4.70 6.98
N TYR A 242 8.11 4.00 7.82
CA TYR A 242 6.95 4.58 8.50
C TYR A 242 7.33 5.43 9.71
N ASP A 243 8.54 5.24 10.26
CA ASP A 243 9.02 5.99 11.40
C ASP A 243 10.44 6.51 11.12
N THR A 244 10.56 7.84 11.07
CA THR A 244 11.82 8.56 10.85
C THR A 244 12.57 8.86 12.15
N MET A 245 12.05 8.45 13.31
CA MET A 245 12.66 8.72 14.63
C MET A 245 13.67 7.64 15.08
N PHE A 246 13.89 6.58 14.31
CA PHE A 246 14.74 5.48 14.74
C PHE A 246 16.19 5.61 14.26
N THR A 247 17.11 5.66 15.24
CA THR A 247 18.56 5.65 15.06
C THR A 247 19.08 4.36 14.42
N SER A 248 20.21 4.49 13.72
CA SER A 248 21.09 3.53 13.01
C SER A 248 20.94 2.00 13.21
N HIS A 249 20.53 1.50 14.37
CA HIS A 249 20.55 0.08 14.72
C HIS A 249 19.54 -0.79 13.95
N ARG A 250 18.49 -0.18 13.36
CA ARG A 250 17.47 -0.88 12.55
C ARG A 250 17.80 -0.95 11.06
N GLN A 251 18.70 -0.09 10.57
CA GLN A 251 19.25 -0.21 9.21
C GLN A 251 20.01 -1.52 9.09
N ASP A 252 20.79 -1.86 10.12
CA ASP A 252 21.55 -3.11 10.18
C ASP A 252 20.66 -4.34 10.24
N VAL A 253 19.51 -4.30 10.94
CA VAL A 253 18.55 -5.43 10.93
C VAL A 253 17.91 -5.59 9.56
N PHE A 254 17.48 -4.49 8.94
CA PHE A 254 16.91 -4.52 7.60
C PHE A 254 17.93 -5.05 6.59
N ASN A 255 19.12 -4.46 6.55
CA ASN A 255 20.25 -4.88 5.71
C ASN A 255 20.73 -6.28 6.05
N THR A 256 20.73 -6.71 7.31
CA THR A 256 21.14 -8.08 7.68
C THR A 256 20.10 -9.09 7.24
N LEU A 257 18.80 -8.77 7.31
CA LEU A 257 17.76 -9.66 6.83
C LEU A 257 17.73 -9.70 5.30
N THR A 258 17.86 -8.58 4.60
CA THR A 258 17.98 -8.55 3.13
C THR A 258 19.32 -9.09 2.62
N ASN A 259 20.44 -8.87 3.32
CA ASN A 259 21.76 -9.39 2.93
C ASN A 259 21.97 -10.86 3.35
N LYS A 260 21.43 -11.36 4.47
CA LYS A 260 21.33 -12.82 4.70
C LYS A 260 20.45 -13.49 3.64
N VAL A 261 19.51 -12.73 3.09
CA VAL A 261 18.68 -13.09 1.95
C VAL A 261 19.38 -12.86 0.59
N MET A 262 20.62 -12.35 0.52
CA MET A 262 21.34 -12.20 -0.78
C MET A 262 22.78 -12.74 -0.78
N LEU A 263 23.36 -13.05 0.38
CA LEU A 263 24.71 -13.62 0.46
C LEU A 263 24.67 -15.15 0.29
N LYS A 264 24.81 -15.59 -0.96
CA LYS A 264 25.91 -16.48 -1.42
C LYS A 264 25.69 -16.86 -2.90
N ASP A 265 25.94 -15.90 -3.78
CA ASP A 265 26.38 -16.17 -5.16
C ASP A 265 27.80 -15.60 -5.38
N TYR A 266 28.67 -15.82 -4.39
CA TYR A 266 30.13 -15.82 -4.51
C TYR A 266 30.72 -16.90 -3.60
#